data_AF-A0A484AP56-F1
#
_entry.id   AF-A0A484AP56-F1
#
_cell.length_a   1.000
_cell.length_b   1.000
_cell.length_c   1.000
_cell.angle_alpha   90.00
_cell.angle_beta   90.00
_cell.angle_gamma   90.00
#
_symmetry.space_group_name_H-M   'P 1'
#
loop_
_entity.id
_entity.type
_entity.pdbx_description
1 polymer ?
#
loop_
_entity_poly.entity_id
_entity_poly.type
_entity_poly.pdbx_seq_one_letter_code
_entity_poly.pdbx_strand_id
1 'polypeptide(L)'
;AVLVMANLDASAVAPEDRVRFYKLKVQSVFERVKKLQSKVDSDALADHSDSTLNVLLEHIDKLSHSFSKAHESLEELDFTEMSSNLRTDFDDLIMVMQSTLMSEVQSRTAQ
;
A
#
# COMPACT_ATOMS: atom_id res chain seq x y z
N ALA A 1 23.64 -8.40 -34.03
CA ALA A 1 24.12 -8.37 -32.63
C ALA A 1 22.97 -8.82 -31.76
N VAL A 2 23.18 -9.86 -30.94
CA VAL A 2 22.14 -10.46 -30.10
C VAL A 2 21.84 -9.51 -28.94
N LEU A 3 20.57 -9.12 -28.81
CA LEU A 3 20.06 -8.31 -27.71
C LEU A 3 20.04 -9.20 -26.46
N VAL A 4 21.11 -9.15 -25.66
CA VAL A 4 21.13 -9.78 -24.34
C VAL A 4 20.16 -8.99 -23.47
N MET A 5 18.99 -9.56 -23.20
CA MET A 5 18.13 -9.14 -22.10
C MET A 5 18.93 -9.34 -20.81
N ALA A 6 19.55 -8.27 -20.34
CA ALA A 6 20.14 -8.24 -19.02
C ALA A 6 18.99 -8.36 -18.01
N ASN A 7 18.84 -9.55 -17.43
CA ASN A 7 18.36 -9.68 -16.07
C ASN A 7 19.31 -8.82 -15.21
N LEU A 8 18.92 -7.57 -14.97
CA LEU A 8 19.56 -6.71 -13.99
C LEU A 8 19.30 -7.34 -12.62
N ASP A 9 20.27 -8.14 -12.19
CA ASP A 9 20.38 -8.59 -10.81
C ASP A 9 20.27 -7.35 -9.92
N ALA A 10 19.23 -7.26 -9.09
CA ALA A 10 18.99 -6.11 -8.21
C ALA A 10 20.17 -5.87 -7.24
N SER A 11 21.05 -6.87 -7.09
CA SER A 11 22.35 -6.82 -6.41
C SER A 11 23.36 -5.86 -7.06
N ALA A 12 23.25 -5.58 -8.36
CA ALA A 12 24.18 -4.74 -9.11
C ALA A 12 23.84 -3.23 -9.06
N VAL A 13 22.75 -2.85 -8.41
CA VAL A 13 22.32 -1.45 -8.26
C VAL A 13 22.99 -0.87 -7.01
N ALA A 14 23.59 0.32 -7.16
CA ALA A 14 24.27 0.99 -6.04
C ALA A 14 23.32 1.14 -4.83
N PRO A 15 23.81 0.98 -3.58
CA PRO A 15 22.96 1.09 -2.38
C PRO A 15 22.13 2.37 -2.32
N GLU A 16 22.68 3.49 -2.77
CA GLU A 16 22.01 4.80 -2.82
C GLU A 16 20.80 4.81 -3.77
N ASP A 17 20.94 4.18 -4.94
CA ASP A 17 19.85 4.04 -5.92
C ASP A 17 18.75 3.11 -5.38
N ARG A 18 19.12 2.10 -4.59
CA ARG A 18 18.15 1.21 -3.90
C ARG A 18 17.38 1.96 -2.82
N VAL A 19 18.06 2.73 -1.97
CA VAL A 19 17.42 3.60 -0.96
C VAL A 19 16.43 4.56 -1.63
N ARG A 20 16.86 5.26 -2.68
CA ARG A 20 16.01 6.17 -3.45
C ARG A 20 14.80 5.45 -4.05
N PHE A 21 15.01 4.27 -4.64
CA PHE A 21 13.94 3.46 -5.20
C PHE A 21 12.89 3.10 -4.16
N TYR A 22 13.30 2.61 -2.99
CA TYR A 22 12.35 2.22 -1.94
C TYR A 22 11.63 3.43 -1.33
N LYS A 23 12.29 4.58 -1.16
CA LYS A 23 11.64 5.84 -0.76
C LYS A 23 10.51 6.22 -1.73
N LEU A 24 10.80 6.22 -3.04
CA LEU A 24 9.80 6.51 -4.06
C LEU A 24 8.68 5.47 -4.10
N LYS A 25 9.00 4.20 -3.85
CA LYS A 25 8.02 3.11 -3.82
C LYS A 25 7.06 3.24 -2.65
N VAL A 26 7.56 3.47 -1.44
CA VAL A 26 6.76 3.69 -0.23
C VAL A 26 5.81 4.89 -0.43
N GLN A 27 6.34 6.03 -0.92
CA GLN A 27 5.53 7.20 -1.24
C GLN A 27 4.45 6.92 -2.29
N SER A 28 4.80 6.20 -3.37
CA SER A 28 3.86 5.85 -4.43
C SER A 28 2.72 4.96 -3.92
N VAL A 29 3.02 3.99 -3.05
CA VAL A 29 2.00 3.13 -2.44
C VAL A 29 1.13 3.94 -1.48
N PHE A 30 1.71 4.81 -0.66
CA PHE A 30 0.97 5.71 0.24
C PHE A 30 -0.04 6.58 -0.52
N GLU A 31 0.40 7.21 -1.62
CA GLU A 31 -0.48 8.04 -2.46
C GLU A 31 -1.58 7.23 -3.17
N ARG A 32 -1.33 5.96 -3.49
CA ARG A 32 -2.39 5.06 -4.01
C ARG A 32 -3.44 4.77 -2.95
N VAL A 33 -3.04 4.57 -1.69
CA VAL A 33 -3.99 4.34 -0.59
C VAL A 33 -4.81 5.58 -0.30
N LYS A 34 -4.21 6.77 -0.28
CA LYS A 34 -4.97 8.04 -0.19
C LYS A 34 -6.01 8.20 -1.30
N LYS A 35 -5.66 7.86 -2.54
CA LYS A 35 -6.63 7.88 -3.66
C LYS A 35 -7.73 6.84 -3.51
N LEU A 36 -7.44 5.73 -2.82
CA LEU A 36 -8.43 4.70 -2.55
C LEU A 36 -9.34 5.09 -1.38
N GLN A 37 -8.85 5.89 -0.42
CA GLN A 37 -9.63 6.41 0.71
C GLN A 37 -10.92 7.09 0.25
N SER A 38 -10.87 7.89 -0.82
CA SER A 38 -12.07 8.57 -1.34
C SER A 38 -13.12 7.63 -1.92
N LYS A 39 -12.78 6.36 -2.16
CA LYS A 39 -13.71 5.30 -2.60
C LYS A 39 -14.23 4.45 -1.44
N VAL A 40 -13.70 4.68 -0.25
CA VAL A 40 -14.00 3.94 0.97
C VAL A 40 -14.72 4.83 2.00
N ASP A 41 -15.14 6.03 1.57
CA ASP A 41 -16.00 6.89 2.36
C ASP A 41 -17.39 6.27 2.50
N SER A 42 -18.02 6.36 3.68
CA SER A 42 -19.24 5.60 4.00
C SER A 42 -20.36 5.84 3.00
N ASP A 43 -20.49 7.08 2.53
CA ASP A 43 -21.52 7.50 1.58
C ASP A 43 -21.28 6.90 0.18
N ALA A 44 -20.01 6.64 -0.19
CA ALA A 44 -19.65 5.99 -1.44
C ALA A 44 -19.82 4.45 -1.37
N LEU A 45 -19.72 3.87 -0.18
CA LEU A 45 -19.83 2.43 0.02
C LEU A 45 -21.26 1.91 -0.13
N ALA A 46 -22.26 2.71 0.24
CA ALA A 46 -23.68 2.33 0.16
C ALA A 46 -24.09 1.87 -1.25
N ASP A 47 -23.55 2.48 -2.30
CA ASP A 47 -23.86 2.19 -3.70
C ASP A 47 -23.05 1.01 -4.30
N HIS A 48 -22.04 0.50 -3.57
CA HIS A 48 -21.22 -0.60 -4.03
C HIS A 48 -21.88 -1.96 -3.79
N SER A 49 -21.66 -2.94 -4.67
CA SER A 49 -22.08 -4.33 -4.43
C SER A 49 -21.15 -5.02 -3.43
N ASP A 50 -21.62 -6.09 -2.78
CA ASP A 50 -20.80 -6.88 -1.84
C ASP A 50 -19.54 -7.45 -2.51
N SER A 51 -19.63 -7.84 -3.78
CA SER A 51 -18.47 -8.24 -4.57
C SER A 51 -17.45 -7.10 -4.73
N THR A 52 -17.93 -5.87 -4.90
CA THR A 52 -17.08 -4.68 -5.01
C THR A 52 -16.42 -4.37 -3.67
N LEU A 53 -17.15 -4.46 -2.56
CA LEU A 53 -16.62 -4.27 -1.20
C LEU A 53 -15.50 -5.27 -0.89
N ASN A 54 -15.69 -6.55 -1.25
CA ASN A 54 -14.66 -7.58 -1.08
C ASN A 54 -13.41 -7.32 -1.94
N VAL A 55 -13.59 -6.87 -3.19
CA VAL A 55 -12.47 -6.46 -4.05
C VAL A 55 -11.71 -5.27 -3.48
N LEU A 56 -12.41 -4.30 -2.87
CA LEU A 56 -11.78 -3.16 -2.20
C LEU A 56 -10.96 -3.61 -0.99
N LEU A 57 -11.48 -4.52 -0.16
CA LEU A 57 -10.75 -5.11 0.97
C LEU A 57 -9.47 -5.83 0.51
N GLU A 58 -9.56 -6.70 -0.50
CA GLU A 58 -8.38 -7.36 -1.07
C GLU A 58 -7.36 -6.38 -1.63
N HIS A 59 -7.82 -5.30 -2.25
CA HIS A 59 -6.93 -4.30 -2.83
C HIS A 59 -6.19 -3.51 -1.74
N ILE A 60 -6.87 -3.17 -0.65
CA ILE A 60 -6.26 -2.55 0.54
C ILE A 60 -5.20 -3.47 1.15
N ASP A 61 -5.51 -4.76 1.30
CA ASP A 61 -4.58 -5.75 1.83
C ASP A 61 -3.32 -5.87 0.96
N LYS A 62 -3.47 -5.93 -0.37
CA LYS A 62 -2.35 -5.94 -1.32
C LYS A 62 -1.49 -4.67 -1.22
N LEU A 63 -2.10 -3.51 -1.05
CA LEU A 63 -1.37 -2.25 -0.87
C LEU A 63 -0.65 -2.20 0.48
N SER A 64 -1.28 -2.67 1.56
CA SER A 64 -0.69 -2.81 2.90
C SER A 64 0.56 -3.69 2.88
N HIS A 65 0.45 -4.86 2.26
CA HIS A 65 1.58 -5.77 2.11
C HIS A 65 2.70 -5.17 1.25
N SER A 66 2.36 -4.47 0.16
CA SER A 66 3.35 -3.84 -0.70
C SER A 66 4.06 -2.67 -0.01
N PHE A 67 3.35 -1.91 0.83
CA PHE A 67 3.94 -0.84 1.62
C PHE A 67 4.89 -1.43 2.65
N SER A 68 4.44 -2.40 3.43
CA SER A 68 5.23 -3.04 4.50
C SER A 68 6.54 -3.59 3.96
N LYS A 69 6.50 -4.38 2.88
CA LYS A 69 7.73 -4.90 2.24
C LYS A 69 8.68 -3.81 1.75
N ALA A 70 8.14 -2.74 1.16
CA ALA A 70 8.96 -1.65 0.64
C ALA A 70 9.56 -0.82 1.78
N HIS A 71 8.81 -0.64 2.87
CA HIS A 71 9.26 0.02 4.08
C HIS A 71 10.34 -0.81 4.75
N GLU A 72 10.12 -2.09 5.05
CA GLU A 72 11.12 -3.02 5.61
C GLU A 72 12.42 -3.04 4.79
N SER A 73 12.33 -3.09 3.45
CA SER A 73 13.51 -3.02 2.59
C SER A 73 14.25 -1.68 2.70
N LEU A 74 13.53 -0.59 2.95
CA LEU A 74 14.12 0.71 3.22
C LEU A 74 14.75 0.73 4.62
N GLU A 75 14.11 0.10 5.61
CA GLU A 75 14.61 0.01 6.98
C GLU A 75 15.98 -0.68 7.04
N GLU A 76 16.11 -1.77 6.29
CA GLU A 76 17.37 -2.53 6.19
C GLU A 76 18.50 -1.73 5.53
N LEU A 77 18.18 -0.81 4.63
CA LEU A 77 19.15 -0.04 3.85
C LEU A 77 19.50 1.31 4.49
N ASP A 78 18.57 1.93 5.20
CA ASP A 78 18.67 3.28 5.74
C ASP A 78 17.87 3.42 7.04
N PHE A 79 18.40 2.79 8.10
CA PHE A 79 17.78 2.79 9.43
C PHE A 79 17.63 4.19 10.06
N THR A 80 18.53 5.11 9.70
CA THR A 80 18.64 6.46 10.29
C THR A 80 17.60 7.46 9.78
N GLU A 81 17.12 7.32 8.55
CA GLU A 81 16.14 8.25 7.96
C GLU A 81 14.68 7.91 8.34
N MET A 82 14.50 6.83 9.11
CA MET A 82 13.23 6.18 9.41
C MET A 82 12.39 6.86 10.50
N SER A 83 12.65 8.13 10.81
CA SER A 83 11.81 8.92 11.72
C SER A 83 10.51 9.43 11.08
N SER A 84 10.19 8.97 9.87
CA SER A 84 9.04 9.51 9.15
C SER A 84 7.74 8.98 9.76
N ASN A 85 6.87 9.91 10.16
CA ASN A 85 5.47 9.67 10.51
C ASN A 85 4.71 8.87 9.43
N LEU A 86 5.28 8.70 8.24
CA LEU A 86 4.68 8.00 7.09
C LEU A 86 4.22 6.57 7.40
N ARG A 87 4.98 5.80 8.21
CA ARG A 87 4.54 4.45 8.59
C ARG A 87 3.29 4.50 9.46
N THR A 88 3.32 5.34 10.49
CA THR A 88 2.19 5.56 11.39
C THR A 88 0.97 6.09 10.64
N ASP A 89 1.15 7.13 9.81
CA ASP A 89 0.08 7.71 8.98
C ASP A 89 -0.53 6.66 8.04
N PHE A 90 0.29 5.75 7.49
CA PHE A 90 -0.18 4.67 6.64
C PHE A 90 -0.98 3.63 7.42
N ASP A 91 -0.45 3.18 8.56
CA ASP A 91 -1.10 2.17 9.39
C ASP A 91 -2.47 2.70 9.90
N ASP A 92 -2.53 3.96 10.34
CA ASP A 92 -3.77 4.63 10.75
C ASP A 92 -4.78 4.69 9.59
N LEU A 93 -4.33 5.09 8.40
CA LEU A 93 -5.18 5.19 7.21
C LEU A 93 -5.74 3.83 6.80
N ILE A 94 -4.91 2.79 6.78
CA ILE A 94 -5.34 1.42 6.47
C ILE A 94 -6.33 0.92 7.51
N MET A 95 -6.07 1.12 8.80
CA MET A 95 -6.95 0.71 9.88
C MET A 95 -8.34 1.34 9.73
N VAL A 96 -8.40 2.65 9.48
CA VAL A 96 -9.67 3.36 9.26
C VAL A 96 -10.39 2.79 8.05
N MET A 97 -9.71 2.65 6.90
CA MET A 97 -10.33 2.14 5.68
C MET A 97 -10.85 0.70 5.82
N GLN A 98 -10.08 -0.19 6.45
CA GLN A 98 -10.50 -1.56 6.71
C GLN A 98 -11.68 -1.61 7.67
N SER A 99 -11.65 -0.83 8.75
CA SER A 99 -12.74 -0.76 9.72
C SER A 99 -14.04 -0.29 9.07
N THR A 100 -14.00 0.76 8.25
CA THR A 100 -15.18 1.26 7.53
C THR A 100 -15.75 0.22 6.57
N LEU A 101 -14.90 -0.42 5.74
CA LEU A 101 -15.35 -1.47 4.80
C LEU A 101 -15.91 -2.69 5.52
N MET A 102 -15.25 -3.16 6.57
CA MET A 102 -15.71 -4.33 7.33
C MET A 102 -17.05 -4.05 8.02
N SER A 103 -17.22 -2.85 8.59
CA SER A 103 -18.49 -2.43 9.19
C SER A 103 -19.62 -2.44 8.16
N GLU A 104 -19.37 -1.92 6.95
CA GLU A 104 -20.35 -1.93 5.86
C GLU A 104 -20.73 -3.37 5.47
N VAL A 105 -19.73 -4.23 5.22
CA VAL A 105 -19.97 -5.65 4.87
C VAL A 105 -20.75 -6.39 5.96
N GLN A 106 -20.42 -6.15 7.23
CA GLN A 106 -21.11 -6.78 8.35
C GLN A 106 -22.56 -6.28 8.48
N SER A 107 -22.81 -4.99 8.29
CA SER A 107 -24.15 -4.41 8.38
C SER A 107 -25.11 -5.03 7.35
N ARG A 108 -24.61 -5.36 6.16
CA ARG A 108 -25.38 -6.00 5.07
C ARG A 108 -25.60 -7.48 5.29
N THR A 109 -24.65 -8.16 5.92
CA THR A 109 -24.78 -9.59 6.24
C THR A 109 -25.76 -9.84 7.39
N ALA A 110 -25.97 -8.84 8.25
CA ALA A 110 -26.90 -8.90 9.37
C ALA A 110 -28.35 -8.52 9.01
N GLN A 111 -28.60 -8.02 7.80
CA GLN A 111 -29.93 -7.75 7.23
C GLN A 111 -30.47 -8.96 6.46
#